data_AF-A0A9J6QNX5-F1
#
_entry.id   AF-A0A9J6QNX5-F1
#
_cell.length_a   1.000
_cell.length_b   1.000
_cell.length_c   1.000
_cell.angle_alpha   90.00
_cell.angle_beta   90.00
_cell.angle_gamma   90.00
#
_symmetry.space_group_name_H-M   'P 1'
#
loop_
_entity.id
_entity.type
_entity.pdbx_description
1 polymer ?
#
loop_
_entity_poly.entity_id
_entity_poly.type
_entity_poly.pdbx_seq_one_letter_code
_entity_poly.pdbx_strand_id
1 'polypeptide(L)'
;METVIGGRAYGEEENLSYCNETGTQNVSKLSLAVTHRKRKTRENFSNNKDAEMYVCKAGYMAIEKKYQKASKHNNYSAVDTCFFDVEKCKRYPFKES
;
A
#
# COMPACT_ATOMS: atom_id res chain seq x y z
N MET A 1 -6.18 3.48 -33.04
CA MET A 1 -6.43 3.06 -31.65
C MET A 1 -5.47 1.96 -31.33
N GLU A 2 -4.63 2.16 -30.32
CA GLU A 2 -3.69 1.16 -29.86
C GLU A 2 -4.32 0.40 -28.69
N THR A 3 -4.20 -0.92 -28.69
CA THR A 3 -4.81 -1.78 -27.67
C THR A 3 -3.71 -2.56 -26.97
N VAL A 4 -3.64 -2.39 -25.65
CA VAL A 4 -2.68 -3.08 -24.78
C VAL A 4 -3.38 -4.23 -24.08
N ILE A 5 -2.91 -5.44 -24.34
CA ILE A 5 -3.38 -6.67 -23.69
C ILE A 5 -2.32 -7.09 -22.67
N GLY A 6 -2.71 -7.12 -21.40
CA GLY A 6 -1.75 -7.31 -20.31
C GLY A 6 -2.27 -8.19 -19.19
N GLY A 7 -1.33 -8.76 -18.43
CA GLY A 7 -1.63 -9.43 -17.17
C GLY A 7 -2.14 -8.46 -16.10
N ARG A 8 -2.42 -8.97 -14.90
CA ARG A 8 -3.02 -8.18 -13.79
C ARG A 8 -2.22 -6.92 -13.38
N ALA A 9 -0.91 -6.90 -13.61
CA ALA A 9 -0.07 -5.73 -13.38
C ALA A 9 -0.47 -4.52 -14.27
N TYR A 10 -1.06 -4.76 -15.45
CA TYR A 10 -1.53 -3.70 -16.34
C TYR A 10 -2.90 -3.13 -15.95
N GLY A 11 -3.56 -3.74 -14.96
CA GLY A 11 -4.82 -3.29 -14.38
C GLY A 11 -4.63 -2.51 -13.08
N GLU A 12 -3.44 -1.91 -12.89
CA GLU A 12 -3.16 -0.96 -11.82
C GLU A 12 -3.65 0.44 -12.19
N GLU A 13 -3.93 1.24 -11.15
CA GLU A 13 -4.58 2.55 -11.27
C GLU A 13 -3.82 3.51 -12.21
N GLU A 14 -2.50 3.60 -12.05
CA GLU A 14 -1.65 4.45 -12.90
C GLU A 14 -1.71 4.04 -14.37
N ASN A 15 -1.68 2.72 -14.64
CA ASN A 15 -1.73 2.20 -16.01
C ASN A 15 -3.09 2.46 -16.68
N LEU A 16 -4.18 2.40 -15.91
CA LEU A 16 -5.51 2.72 -16.40
C LEU A 16 -5.66 4.23 -16.66
N SER A 17 -5.12 5.09 -15.79
CA SER A 17 -5.10 6.55 -16.00
C SER A 17 -4.32 6.91 -17.26
N TYR A 18 -3.12 6.34 -17.41
CA TYR A 18 -2.27 6.55 -18.57
C TYR A 18 -2.99 6.16 -19.86
N CYS A 19 -3.60 4.97 -19.92
CA CYS A 19 -4.35 4.53 -21.09
C CYS A 19 -5.53 5.45 -21.43
N ASN A 20 -6.21 5.99 -20.41
CA ASN A 20 -7.30 6.95 -20.59
C ASN A 20 -6.81 8.29 -21.14
N GLU A 21 -5.65 8.78 -20.67
CA GLU A 21 -5.02 10.03 -21.13
C GLU A 21 -4.49 9.91 -22.56
N THR A 22 -3.88 8.77 -22.91
CA THR A 22 -3.31 8.54 -24.24
C THR A 22 -4.32 8.04 -25.27
N GLY A 23 -5.56 7.75 -24.87
CA GLY A 23 -6.59 7.18 -25.74
C GLY A 23 -6.31 5.75 -26.18
N THR A 24 -5.53 5.01 -25.38
CA THR A 24 -5.15 3.61 -25.60
C THR A 24 -6.15 2.70 -24.90
N GLN A 25 -6.58 1.61 -25.55
CA GLN A 25 -7.51 0.66 -24.94
C GLN A 25 -6.74 -0.36 -24.09
N ASN A 26 -7.04 -0.42 -22.79
CA ASN A 26 -6.46 -1.41 -21.88
C ASN A 26 -7.38 -2.64 -21.75
N VAL A 27 -6.87 -3.81 -22.06
CA VAL A 27 -7.55 -5.10 -21.86
C VAL A 27 -6.71 -5.93 -20.89
N SER A 28 -6.90 -5.67 -19.59
CA SER A 28 -6.23 -6.39 -18.51
C SER A 28 -7.18 -6.70 -17.35
N LYS A 29 -6.82 -7.68 -16.52
CA LYS A 29 -7.56 -7.96 -15.27
C LYS A 29 -7.24 -6.86 -14.26
N LEU A 30 -8.26 -6.29 -13.62
CA LEU A 30 -8.07 -5.32 -12.54
C LEU A 30 -7.19 -5.88 -11.42
N SER A 31 -6.25 -5.06 -10.96
CA SER A 31 -5.45 -5.33 -9.79
C SER A 31 -6.32 -5.29 -8.52
N LEU A 32 -5.99 -6.11 -7.53
CA LEU A 32 -6.69 -6.12 -6.24
C LEU A 32 -6.59 -4.77 -5.52
N ALA A 33 -5.53 -4.00 -5.77
CA ALA A 33 -5.36 -2.65 -5.22
C ALA A 33 -6.38 -1.64 -5.79
N VAL A 34 -6.89 -1.87 -7.01
CA VAL A 34 -7.96 -1.07 -7.62
C VAL A 34 -9.34 -1.58 -7.18
N THR A 35 -9.53 -2.91 -7.12
CA THR A 35 -10.85 -3.50 -6.78
C THR A 35 -11.16 -3.42 -5.28
N HIS A 36 -10.16 -3.58 -4.43
CA HIS A 36 -10.28 -3.33 -3.01
C HIS A 36 -9.80 -1.92 -2.74
N ARG A 37 -10.72 -1.04 -2.28
CA ARG A 37 -10.40 0.31 -1.81
C ARG A 37 -9.11 0.24 -1.00
N LYS A 38 -8.03 0.88 -1.48
CA LYS A 38 -6.85 1.15 -0.66
C LYS A 38 -7.42 1.72 0.63
N ARG A 39 -7.35 0.96 1.73
CA ARG A 39 -7.66 1.54 3.04
C ARG A 39 -6.85 2.83 3.09
N LYS A 40 -7.39 3.93 3.64
CA LYS A 40 -6.57 5.08 4.00
C LYS A 40 -5.53 4.55 4.97
N THR A 41 -4.44 3.97 4.46
CA THR A 41 -3.22 3.76 5.19
C THR A 41 -2.86 5.18 5.52
N ARG A 42 -3.18 5.57 6.75
CA ARG A 42 -2.92 6.87 7.35
C ARG A 42 -1.60 7.32 6.74
N GLU A 43 -1.62 8.39 5.94
CA GLU A 43 -0.69 8.78 4.84
C GLU A 43 0.82 8.88 5.23
N ASN A 44 1.15 8.40 6.42
CA ASN A 44 2.41 8.46 7.11
C ASN A 44 3.07 7.07 7.28
N PHE A 45 2.53 5.99 6.71
CA PHE A 45 3.12 4.65 6.83
C PHE A 45 3.21 3.94 5.47
N SER A 46 4.41 3.51 5.10
CA SER A 46 4.68 2.66 3.95
C SER A 46 4.91 1.21 4.40
N ASN A 47 4.55 0.24 3.57
CA ASN A 47 4.83 -1.17 3.83
C ASN A 47 6.14 -1.55 3.13
N ASN A 48 7.16 -1.96 3.89
CA ASN A 48 8.40 -2.50 3.35
C ASN A 48 8.20 -3.98 3.01
N LYS A 49 8.16 -4.29 1.71
CA LYS A 49 7.92 -5.66 1.21
C LYS A 49 9.09 -6.61 1.47
N ASP A 50 10.33 -6.10 1.55
CA ASP A 50 11.52 -6.92 1.78
C ASP A 50 11.67 -7.37 3.24
N ALA A 51 11.06 -6.62 4.17
CA ALA A 51 11.12 -6.90 5.60
C ALA A 51 9.76 -7.30 6.21
N GLU A 52 8.69 -7.35 5.41
CA GLU A 52 7.30 -7.59 5.84
C GLU A 52 6.83 -6.68 7.01
N MET A 53 7.40 -5.48 7.09
CA MET A 53 7.27 -4.54 8.20
C MET A 53 6.84 -3.17 7.70
N TYR A 54 6.14 -2.40 8.53
CA TYR A 54 5.77 -1.03 8.16
C TYR A 54 6.88 -0.04 8.53
N VAL A 55 6.99 1.03 7.73
CA VAL A 55 7.94 2.12 7.88
C VAL A 55 7.16 3.42 8.05
N CYS A 56 7.48 4.20 9.07
CA CYS A 56 6.86 5.50 9.27
C CYS A 56 7.43 6.55 8.32
N LYS A 57 6.75 7.69 8.17
CA LYS A 57 7.11 8.77 7.24
C LYS A 57 8.56 9.26 7.38
N ALA A 58 9.14 9.19 8.58
CA ALA A 58 10.53 9.55 8.84
C ALA A 58 11.56 8.49 8.39
N GLY A 59 11.11 7.35 7.84
CA GLY A 59 11.97 6.27 7.32
C GLY A 59 12.32 5.19 8.34
N TYR A 60 11.80 5.25 9.58
CA TYR A 60 12.06 4.22 10.58
C TYR A 60 11.06 3.06 10.48
N MET A 61 11.58 1.83 10.54
CA MET A 61 10.77 0.61 10.61
C MET A 61 10.07 0.47 11.97
N ALA A 62 8.97 -0.28 12.00
CA ALA A 62 8.32 -0.72 13.23
C ALA A 62 9.32 -1.47 14.13
N ILE A 63 9.23 -1.23 15.43
CA ILE A 63 10.04 -1.94 16.44
C ILE A 63 9.52 -3.37 16.61
N GLU A 64 8.20 -3.54 16.53
CA GLU A 64 7.54 -4.81 16.79
C GLU A 64 6.30 -4.98 15.92
N LYS A 65 6.07 -6.21 15.45
CA LYS A 65 4.85 -6.64 14.77
C LYS A 65 4.21 -7.76 15.60
N LYS A 66 2.95 -7.58 15.99
CA LYS A 66 2.14 -8.59 16.69
C LYS A 66 1.01 -9.07 15.80
N TYR A 67 1.00 -10.35 15.50
CA TYR A 67 -0.13 -11.01 14.85
C TYR A 67 -1.21 -11.34 15.87
N GLN A 68 -2.46 -10.96 15.57
CA GLN A 68 -3.64 -11.34 16.35
C GLN A 68 -4.60 -12.14 15.48
N LYS A 69 -4.93 -13.35 15.96
CA LYS A 69 -5.91 -14.23 15.31
C LYS A 69 -7.30 -13.58 15.29
N ALA A 70 -8.12 -13.98 14.33
CA ALA A 70 -9.53 -13.58 14.26
C ALA A 70 -10.25 -13.91 15.58
N SER A 71 -10.94 -12.90 16.12
CA SER A 71 -11.68 -12.96 17.36
C SER A 71 -12.84 -11.97 17.32
N LYS A 72 -13.75 -12.04 18.30
CA LYS A 72 -14.83 -11.05 18.42
C LYS A 72 -14.29 -9.61 18.57
N HIS A 73 -13.08 -9.45 19.11
CA HIS A 73 -12.47 -8.14 19.36
C HIS A 73 -11.96 -7.44 18.08
N ASN A 74 -11.67 -8.20 17.01
CA ASN A 74 -11.22 -7.67 15.72
C ASN A 74 -12.20 -7.98 14.58
N ASN A 75 -13.49 -8.11 14.90
CA ASN A 75 -14.56 -8.41 13.93
C ASN A 75 -14.26 -9.66 13.10
N TYR A 76 -13.72 -10.70 13.73
CA TYR A 76 -13.38 -11.97 13.10
C TYR A 76 -12.38 -11.84 11.94
N SER A 77 -11.57 -10.78 11.93
CA SER A 77 -10.51 -10.56 10.93
C SER A 77 -9.15 -10.70 11.59
N ALA A 78 -8.24 -11.49 11.00
CA ALA A 78 -6.85 -11.52 11.47
C ALA A 78 -6.20 -10.14 11.24
N VAL A 79 -5.43 -9.66 12.22
CA VAL A 79 -4.82 -8.33 12.16
C VAL A 79 -3.34 -8.38 12.58
N ASP A 80 -2.52 -7.64 11.85
CA ASP A 80 -1.14 -7.33 12.24
C ASP A 80 -1.10 -5.94 12.90
N THR A 81 -0.63 -5.89 14.14
CA THR A 81 -0.40 -4.63 14.86
C THR A 81 1.07 -4.29 14.85
N CYS A 82 1.45 -3.14 14.27
CA CYS A 82 2.82 -2.67 14.25
C CYS A 82 3.02 -1.55 15.26
N PHE A 83 4.05 -1.67 16.10
CA PHE A 83 4.43 -0.67 17.10
C PHE A 83 5.61 0.15 16.60
N PHE A 84 5.54 1.46 16.79
CA PHE A 84 6.55 2.41 16.34
C PHE A 84 7.10 3.22 17.51
N ASP A 85 8.36 3.58 17.40
CA ASP A 85 8.98 4.56 18.28
C ASP A 85 8.43 5.94 17.92
N VAL A 86 7.62 6.50 18.81
CA VAL A 86 6.96 7.79 18.59
C VAL A 86 7.99 8.91 18.50
N GLU A 87 9.09 8.85 19.26
CA GLU A 87 10.12 9.90 19.24
C GLU A 87 10.88 9.88 17.92
N LYS A 88 11.25 8.70 17.43
CA LYS A 88 11.92 8.56 16.11
C LYS A 88 10.99 8.92 14.96
N CYS A 89 9.73 8.49 15.01
CA CYS A 89 8.78 8.75 13.92
C CYS A 89 8.21 10.17 13.92
N LYS A 90 8.25 10.89 15.05
CA LYS A 90 8.01 12.35 15.09
C LYS A 90 9.19 13.15 14.53
N ARG A 91 10.42 12.64 14.70
CA ARG A 91 11.65 13.31 14.25
C ARG A 91 11.76 13.19 12.74
N TYR A 92 11.08 14.10 12.05
CA TYR A 92 11.17 14.29 10.62
C TYR A 92 12.48 15.04 10.32
N PRO A 93 13.53 14.42 9.74
CA PRO A 93 14.42 15.22 8.93
C PRO A 93 13.65 15.53 7.65
N PHE A 94 13.41 16.81 7.36
CA PHE A 94 13.16 17.23 5.99
C PHE A 94 14.35 16.74 5.17
N LYS A 95 14.22 15.60 4.48
CA LYS A 95 15.04 15.29 3.33
C LYS A 95 14.21 15.68 2.14
N GLU A 96 14.26 16.97 1.79
CA GLU A 96 14.21 17.33 0.38
C GLU A 96 15.43 16.68 -0.26
N SER A 97 15.18 15.90 -1.30
CA SER A 97 16.17 15.37 -2.23
C SER A 97 15.51 15.34 -3.59
#